data_AF-A0A3V2YXZ3-F1
#
_entry.id   AF-A0A3V2YXZ3-F1
#
_cell.length_a   1.000
_cell.length_b   1.000
_cell.length_c   1.000
_cell.angle_alpha   90.00
_cell.angle_beta   90.00
_cell.angle_gamma   90.00
#
_symmetry.space_group_name_H-M   'P 1'
#
loop_
_entity.id
_entity.type
_entity.pdbx_description
1 polymer ?
#
loop_
_entity_poly.entity_id
_entity_poly.type
_entity_poly.pdbx_seq_one_letter_code
_entity_poly.pdbx_strand_id
1 'polypeptide(L)'
;MKRTKSIHHASFRKSWSARHLTPVALAVTAVFMLAGCEKSDETVSLYQNADDCSAANPGKSAECTTAYNNALKEAERTAPKYATREDCVAEFGEGQCQQAPAQAGLAPENQAQAQQSSGSFWMPLMAGYMMGRLMGGGAGFAQQPLFSSKNPASPAYGKYTDAAGKNYGAAQPGRTMTVPKTAMAPKPATTTTVTRGGFGESVAKQSTMQRSAAGTSTRSMGG
;
A
#
# COMPACT_ATOMS: atom_id res chain seq x y z
N MET A 1 -30.22 -7.11 -69.00
CA MET A 1 -30.21 -6.73 -67.57
C MET A 1 -31.15 -7.66 -66.81
N LYS A 2 -30.64 -8.62 -66.03
CA LYS A 2 -31.46 -9.50 -65.18
C LYS A 2 -31.27 -9.07 -63.72
N ARG A 3 -32.26 -8.37 -63.15
CA ARG A 3 -32.36 -8.08 -61.71
C ARG A 3 -33.02 -9.27 -61.03
N THR A 4 -32.29 -9.99 -60.19
CA THR A 4 -32.83 -11.09 -59.39
C THR A 4 -33.75 -10.53 -58.29
N LYS A 5 -34.96 -11.09 -58.17
CA LYS A 5 -36.07 -10.59 -57.32
C LYS A 5 -36.18 -11.27 -55.94
N SER A 6 -35.18 -12.01 -55.48
CA SER A 6 -35.19 -12.58 -54.12
C SER A 6 -33.85 -12.35 -53.43
N ILE A 7 -33.88 -11.59 -52.33
CA ILE A 7 -32.77 -11.46 -51.40
C ILE A 7 -33.09 -12.33 -50.19
N HIS A 8 -32.28 -13.37 -49.96
CA HIS A 8 -32.41 -14.22 -48.79
C HIS A 8 -31.80 -13.53 -47.56
N HIS A 9 -32.60 -12.72 -46.85
CA HIS A 9 -32.18 -11.99 -45.65
C HIS A 9 -31.65 -12.89 -44.50
N ALA A 10 -31.96 -14.19 -44.53
CA ALA A 10 -31.53 -15.15 -43.52
C ALA A 10 -30.02 -15.44 -43.56
N SER A 11 -29.32 -15.21 -44.67
CA SER A 11 -27.87 -15.43 -44.77
C SER A 11 -27.02 -14.28 -44.22
N PHE A 12 -27.64 -13.13 -43.87
CA PHE A 12 -26.94 -11.95 -43.37
C PHE A 12 -27.03 -11.77 -41.84
N ARG A 13 -27.77 -12.64 -41.14
CA ARG A 13 -27.74 -12.62 -39.67
C ARG A 13 -26.61 -13.51 -39.20
N LYS A 14 -25.64 -12.88 -38.54
CA LYS A 14 -24.56 -13.54 -37.79
C LYS A 14 -25.22 -14.40 -36.71
N SER A 15 -25.39 -15.68 -36.99
CA SER A 15 -25.97 -16.66 -36.07
C SER A 15 -24.98 -16.86 -34.93
N TRP A 16 -25.23 -16.23 -33.78
CA TRP A 16 -24.57 -16.63 -32.55
C TRP A 16 -25.13 -18.01 -32.18
N SER A 17 -24.41 -19.04 -32.58
CA SER A 17 -24.71 -20.44 -32.32
C SER A 17 -24.66 -20.70 -30.81
N ALA A 18 -25.80 -20.51 -30.14
CA ALA A 18 -26.08 -21.13 -28.86
C ALA A 18 -26.38 -22.61 -29.11
N ARG A 19 -25.35 -23.46 -29.08
CA ARG A 19 -25.44 -24.91 -28.88
C ARG A 19 -24.03 -25.48 -28.74
N HIS A 20 -23.63 -25.70 -27.49
CA HIS A 20 -22.91 -26.88 -26.97
C HIS A 20 -22.53 -26.58 -25.51
N LEU A 21 -23.53 -26.71 -24.62
CA LEU A 21 -23.32 -26.82 -23.18
C LEU A 21 -22.89 -28.27 -22.90
N THR A 22 -21.60 -28.54 -23.00
CA THR A 22 -20.96 -29.62 -22.26
C THR A 22 -20.56 -29.06 -20.89
N PRO A 23 -21.08 -29.60 -19.76
CA PRO A 23 -20.62 -29.19 -18.45
C PRO A 23 -19.26 -29.86 -18.23
N VAL A 24 -18.20 -29.25 -18.76
CA VAL A 24 -16.87 -29.50 -18.23
C VAL A 24 -16.88 -28.85 -16.85
N ALA A 25 -16.90 -29.68 -15.81
CA ALA A 25 -16.70 -29.27 -14.44
C ALA A 25 -15.28 -28.68 -14.29
N LEU A 26 -15.10 -27.45 -14.75
CA LEU A 26 -14.05 -26.59 -14.24
C LEU A 26 -14.50 -26.22 -12.84
N ALA A 27 -13.91 -26.89 -11.86
CA ALA A 27 -13.79 -26.40 -10.51
C ALA A 27 -12.99 -25.09 -10.58
N VAL A 28 -13.66 -24.02 -10.99
CA VAL A 28 -13.26 -22.67 -10.66
C VAL A 28 -13.47 -22.63 -9.17
N THR A 29 -12.38 -22.84 -8.43
CA THR A 29 -12.24 -22.36 -7.08
C THR A 29 -12.51 -20.87 -7.14
N ALA A 30 -13.79 -20.52 -7.02
CA ALA A 30 -14.20 -19.24 -6.53
C ALA A 30 -13.62 -19.20 -5.12
N VAL A 31 -12.38 -18.72 -5.01
CA VAL A 31 -11.98 -17.96 -3.84
C VAL A 31 -12.86 -16.74 -3.91
N PHE A 32 -14.11 -16.90 -3.46
CA PHE A 32 -14.85 -15.85 -2.82
C PHE A 32 -13.92 -15.35 -1.73
N MET A 33 -13.07 -14.39 -2.08
CA MET A 33 -12.48 -13.49 -1.12
C MET A 33 -13.68 -12.97 -0.36
N LEU A 34 -13.80 -13.40 0.89
CA LEU A 34 -14.83 -12.95 1.80
C LEU A 34 -14.72 -11.43 1.92
N ALA A 35 -15.42 -10.72 1.04
CA ALA A 35 -15.92 -9.38 1.30
C ALA A 35 -17.11 -9.55 2.26
N GLY A 36 -16.79 -10.01 3.47
CA GLY A 36 -17.73 -10.33 4.51
C GLY A 36 -17.09 -9.99 5.84
N CYS A 37 -17.37 -8.78 6.33
CA CYS A 37 -17.38 -8.34 7.72
C CYS A 37 -16.78 -9.32 8.76
N GLU A 38 -15.46 -9.45 8.82
CA GLU A 38 -14.84 -9.74 10.10
C GLU A 38 -14.56 -8.39 10.74
N LYS A 39 -15.22 -8.10 11.87
CA LYS A 39 -14.87 -6.97 12.75
C LYS A 39 -13.52 -7.26 13.42
N SER A 40 -12.47 -7.38 12.62
CA SER A 40 -11.08 -7.44 13.06
C SER A 40 -10.39 -6.12 12.75
N ASP A 41 -11.11 -5.07 13.06
CA ASP A 41 -10.68 -3.69 13.05
C ASP A 41 -9.88 -3.44 14.34
N GLU A 42 -8.60 -3.10 14.20
CA GLU A 42 -7.74 -2.74 15.31
C GLU A 42 -7.69 -1.22 15.46
N THR A 43 -7.92 -0.75 16.68
CA THR A 43 -7.63 0.65 17.02
C THR A 43 -6.13 0.80 17.16
N VAL A 44 -5.54 1.57 16.25
CA VAL A 44 -4.12 1.93 16.27
C VAL A 44 -3.97 3.37 16.72
N SER A 45 -2.87 3.64 17.41
CA SER A 45 -2.46 4.99 17.80
C SER A 45 -1.20 5.36 17.03
N LEU A 46 -1.14 6.60 16.55
CA LEU A 46 -0.05 7.12 15.74
C LEU A 46 0.83 8.00 16.60
N TYR A 47 2.12 7.66 16.66
CA TYR A 47 3.12 8.38 17.43
C TYR A 47 4.28 8.79 16.54
N GLN A 48 4.92 9.92 16.85
CA GLN A 48 6.12 10.34 16.13
C GLN A 48 7.38 9.61 16.61
N ASN A 49 7.45 9.35 17.92
CA ASN A 49 8.61 8.74 18.57
C ASN A 49 8.20 8.05 19.88
N ALA A 50 9.18 7.41 20.54
CA ALA A 50 8.95 6.71 21.80
C ALA A 50 8.52 7.64 22.95
N ASP A 51 8.97 8.90 22.97
CA ASP A 51 8.65 9.86 24.01
C ASP A 51 7.18 10.31 23.92
N ASP A 52 6.70 10.62 22.71
CA ASP A 52 5.30 10.94 22.40
C ASP A 52 4.38 9.77 22.81
N CYS A 53 4.79 8.54 22.48
CA CYS A 53 4.08 7.34 22.93
C CYS A 53 4.06 7.21 24.46
N SER A 54 5.20 7.44 25.13
CA SER A 54 5.32 7.32 26.59
C SER A 54 4.51 8.39 27.32
N ALA A 55 4.45 9.62 26.77
CA ALA A 55 3.64 10.71 27.29
C ALA A 55 2.14 10.40 27.17
N ALA A 56 1.72 9.79 26.06
CA ALA A 56 0.33 9.36 25.86
C ALA A 56 -0.04 8.08 26.64
N ASN A 57 0.94 7.28 27.05
CA ASN A 57 0.74 6.00 27.75
C ASN A 57 1.60 5.92 29.03
N PRO A 58 1.21 6.62 30.10
CA PRO A 58 1.91 6.55 31.38
C PRO A 58 2.06 5.09 31.85
N GLY A 59 3.29 4.69 32.19
CA GLY A 59 3.61 3.33 32.64
C GLY A 59 3.88 2.30 31.54
N LYS A 60 3.93 2.70 30.26
CA LYS A 60 4.23 1.83 29.10
C LYS A 60 5.46 2.26 28.27
N SER A 61 6.41 2.95 28.90
CA SER A 61 7.56 3.52 28.19
C SER A 61 8.48 2.48 27.57
N ALA A 62 8.63 1.32 28.22
CA ALA A 62 9.41 0.20 27.72
C ALA A 62 8.79 -0.39 26.44
N GLU A 63 7.47 -0.55 26.40
CA GLU A 63 6.75 -1.00 25.22
C GLU A 63 6.81 0.03 24.10
N CYS A 64 6.66 1.32 24.41
CA CYS A 64 6.81 2.41 23.44
C CYS A 64 8.19 2.41 22.78
N THR A 65 9.25 2.25 23.57
CA THR A 65 10.63 2.18 23.07
C THR A 65 10.83 0.95 22.18
N THR A 66 10.31 -0.20 22.60
CA THR A 66 10.39 -1.45 21.83
C THR A 66 9.64 -1.34 20.50
N ALA A 67 8.41 -0.82 20.52
CA ALA A 67 7.60 -0.60 19.33
C ALA A 67 8.28 0.39 18.37
N TYR A 68 8.85 1.48 18.87
CA TYR A 68 9.58 2.44 18.05
C TYR A 68 10.81 1.79 17.37
N ASN A 69 11.62 1.05 18.12
CA ASN A 69 12.80 0.37 17.58
C ASN A 69 12.44 -0.71 16.54
N ASN A 70 11.36 -1.44 16.76
CA ASN A 70 10.87 -2.40 15.78
C ASN A 70 10.32 -1.70 14.52
N ALA A 71 9.67 -0.55 14.68
CA ALA A 71 9.19 0.25 13.56
C ALA A 71 10.35 0.80 12.73
N LEU A 72 11.47 1.20 13.37
CA LEU A 72 12.69 1.60 12.67
C LEU A 72 13.28 0.46 11.82
N LYS A 73 13.38 -0.74 12.38
CA LYS A 73 13.83 -1.93 11.63
C LYS A 73 12.91 -2.25 10.44
N GLU A 74 11.61 -2.13 10.64
CA GLU A 74 10.64 -2.33 9.57
C GLU A 74 10.70 -1.19 8.53
N ALA A 75 10.98 0.04 8.95
CA ALA A 75 11.21 1.17 8.05
C ALA A 75 12.42 0.91 7.17
N GLU A 76 13.54 0.46 7.71
CA GLU A 76 14.72 0.09 6.94
C GLU A 76 14.39 -0.93 5.84
N ARG A 77 13.53 -1.89 6.14
CA ARG A 77 13.16 -2.98 5.22
C ARG A 77 12.11 -2.59 4.19
N THR A 78 11.19 -1.68 4.53
CA THR A 78 9.99 -1.39 3.73
C THR A 78 9.93 0.03 3.17
N ALA A 79 10.84 0.94 3.58
CA ALA A 79 10.85 2.31 3.10
C ALA A 79 11.09 2.37 1.58
N PRO A 80 10.51 3.37 0.89
CA PRO A 80 10.83 3.65 -0.50
C PRO A 80 12.34 3.86 -0.71
N LYS A 81 12.94 3.15 -1.66
CA LYS A 81 14.37 3.23 -1.98
C LYS A 81 14.57 4.16 -3.17
N TYR A 82 15.47 5.13 -3.08
CA TYR A 82 15.81 6.08 -4.14
C TYR A 82 17.26 5.87 -4.58
N ALA A 83 17.53 6.08 -5.86
CA ALA A 83 18.90 5.97 -6.39
C ALA A 83 19.78 7.13 -5.92
N THR A 84 19.18 8.32 -5.80
CA THR A 84 19.89 9.57 -5.47
C THR A 84 19.30 10.22 -4.23
N ARG A 85 20.10 11.03 -3.54
CA ARG A 85 19.65 11.81 -2.38
C ARG A 85 18.60 12.82 -2.82
N GLU A 86 18.83 13.42 -3.98
CA GLU A 86 18.04 14.50 -4.57
C GLU A 86 16.61 14.05 -4.83
N ASP A 87 16.42 12.82 -5.30
CA ASP A 87 15.07 12.27 -5.52
C ASP A 87 14.32 12.01 -4.22
N CYS A 88 15.03 11.54 -3.19
CA CYS A 88 14.43 11.39 -1.87
C CYS A 88 14.07 12.76 -1.27
N VAL A 89 15.00 13.72 -1.30
CA VAL A 89 14.82 15.07 -0.74
C VAL A 89 13.72 15.83 -1.47
N ALA A 90 13.59 15.65 -2.80
CA ALA A 90 12.50 16.25 -3.56
C ALA A 90 11.12 15.76 -3.11
N GLU A 91 11.01 14.54 -2.57
CA GLU A 91 9.74 13.97 -2.10
C GLU A 91 9.52 14.19 -0.59
N PHE A 92 10.53 13.92 0.23
CA PHE A 92 10.42 13.90 1.69
C PHE A 92 11.01 15.13 2.38
N GLY A 93 11.71 16.00 1.65
CA GLY A 93 12.32 17.23 2.16
C GLY A 93 13.76 17.06 2.65
N GLU A 94 14.41 18.20 2.89
CA GLU A 94 15.79 18.23 3.40
C GLU A 94 15.86 17.63 4.81
N GLY A 95 16.93 16.87 5.08
CA GLY A 95 17.14 16.22 6.37
C GLY A 95 16.22 15.03 6.66
N GLN A 96 15.30 14.67 5.74
CA GLN A 96 14.40 13.53 5.88
C GLN A 96 14.85 12.31 5.07
N CYS A 97 16.11 12.28 4.61
CA CYS A 97 16.65 11.23 3.77
C CYS A 97 17.99 10.74 4.33
N GLN A 98 18.12 9.43 4.48
CA GLN A 98 19.34 8.76 4.92
C GLN A 98 19.76 7.68 3.93
N GLN A 99 21.02 7.29 3.95
CA GLN A 99 21.46 6.12 3.20
C GLN A 99 20.88 4.86 3.86
N ALA A 100 20.23 4.03 3.06
CA ALA A 100 19.80 2.71 3.47
C ALA A 100 21.05 1.88 3.80
N PRO A 101 21.07 1.16 4.94
CA PRO A 101 22.16 0.24 5.22
C PRO A 101 22.23 -0.78 4.09
N ALA A 102 23.45 -1.23 3.76
CA ALA A 102 23.68 -2.26 2.75
C ALA A 102 22.97 -3.55 3.19
N GLN A 103 21.73 -3.71 2.76
CA GLN A 103 20.92 -4.88 3.04
C GLN A 103 21.45 -5.97 2.11
N ALA A 104 22.23 -6.89 2.70
CA ALA A 104 22.78 -8.03 2.00
C ALA A 104 21.64 -8.88 1.39
N GLY A 105 21.49 -8.79 0.08
CA GLY A 105 20.92 -9.83 -0.77
C GLY A 105 19.41 -10.03 -0.68
N LEU A 106 18.61 -9.14 -1.28
CA LEU A 106 17.28 -9.47 -1.83
C LEU A 106 16.96 -8.56 -3.03
N ALA A 107 17.71 -8.70 -4.12
CA ALA A 107 17.31 -8.14 -5.42
C ALA A 107 16.63 -9.26 -6.24
N PRO A 108 15.41 -9.07 -6.76
CA PRO A 108 14.83 -10.00 -7.73
C PRO A 108 15.62 -9.95 -9.05
N GLU A 109 15.98 -11.13 -9.58
CA GLU A 109 16.92 -11.40 -10.69
C GLU A 109 16.58 -10.83 -12.08
N ASN A 110 15.70 -9.83 -12.23
CA ASN A 110 15.23 -9.37 -13.55
C ASN A 110 15.56 -7.91 -13.92
N GLN A 111 16.56 -7.28 -13.30
CA GLN A 111 17.08 -5.97 -13.75
C GLN A 111 18.61 -5.94 -13.78
N ALA A 112 19.19 -6.74 -14.66
CA ALA A 112 20.63 -6.77 -14.95
C ALA A 112 21.12 -5.55 -15.77
N GLN A 113 20.67 -4.33 -15.45
CA GLN A 113 21.17 -3.10 -16.08
C GLN A 113 21.22 -1.89 -15.15
N ALA A 114 21.35 -2.12 -13.84
CA ALA A 114 21.84 -1.14 -12.87
C ALA A 114 23.05 -1.68 -12.07
N GLN A 115 23.76 -2.66 -12.65
CA GLN A 115 24.97 -3.27 -12.12
C GLN A 115 26.18 -2.37 -12.39
N GLN A 116 26.22 -1.16 -11.81
CA GLN A 116 27.41 -0.31 -11.84
C GLN A 116 27.44 0.76 -10.73
N SER A 117 27.02 0.39 -9.53
CA SER A 117 27.58 0.99 -8.32
C SER A 117 27.26 0.10 -7.14
N SER A 118 28.29 -0.23 -6.40
CA SER A 118 28.27 -0.45 -4.95
C SER A 118 27.69 0.78 -4.23
N GLY A 119 26.43 1.13 -4.52
CA GLY A 119 25.81 2.42 -4.21
C GLY A 119 24.74 2.27 -3.13
N SER A 120 24.98 2.92 -2.00
CA SER A 120 24.00 3.12 -0.94
C SER A 120 22.71 3.76 -1.49
N PHE A 121 21.58 3.05 -1.45
CA PHE A 121 20.27 3.64 -1.77
C PHE A 121 19.92 4.71 -0.75
N TRP A 122 19.14 5.71 -1.13
CA TRP A 122 18.59 6.69 -0.21
C TRP A 122 17.18 6.29 0.20
N MET A 123 16.83 6.48 1.45
CA MET A 123 15.51 6.17 1.97
C MET A 123 15.02 7.28 2.91
N PRO A 124 13.70 7.52 2.98
CA PRO A 124 13.17 8.50 3.89
C PRO A 124 13.31 8.05 5.35
N LEU A 125 13.46 9.02 6.23
CA LEU A 125 13.31 8.82 7.66
C LEU A 125 11.85 8.47 7.98
N MET A 126 11.67 7.65 9.00
CA MET A 126 10.35 7.35 9.55
C MET A 126 9.78 8.62 10.19
N ALA A 127 8.63 9.09 9.70
CA ALA A 127 7.95 10.28 10.22
C ALA A 127 7.10 9.98 11.46
N GLY A 128 6.76 8.71 11.66
CA GLY A 128 6.03 8.21 12.82
C GLY A 128 5.79 6.72 12.68
N TYR A 129 5.08 6.13 13.63
CA TYR A 129 4.70 4.73 13.58
C TYR A 129 3.29 4.52 14.11
N MET A 130 2.62 3.50 13.58
CA MET A 130 1.38 2.99 14.14
C MET A 130 1.70 1.94 15.19
N MET A 131 1.09 2.07 16.36
CA MET A 131 1.11 1.06 17.40
C MET A 131 -0.31 0.52 17.61
N GLY A 132 -0.49 -0.78 17.42
CA GLY A 132 -1.74 -1.47 17.75
C GLY A 132 -2.00 -1.47 19.26
N ARG A 133 -3.28 -1.46 19.66
CA ARG A 133 -3.64 -1.62 21.06
C ARG A 133 -3.30 -3.04 21.51
N LEU A 134 -2.52 -3.16 22.58
CA LEU A 134 -2.00 -4.41 23.19
C LEU A 134 -3.09 -5.44 23.61
N MET A 135 -4.38 -5.18 23.37
CA MET A 135 -5.52 -5.98 23.84
C MET A 135 -6.04 -6.91 22.74
N GLY A 136 -5.16 -7.77 22.21
CA GLY A 136 -5.49 -8.59 21.04
C GLY A 136 -4.74 -9.92 20.93
N GLY A 137 -4.38 -10.57 22.05
CA GLY A 137 -4.17 -12.02 22.20
C GLY A 137 -3.52 -12.86 21.08
N GLY A 138 -2.71 -12.32 20.18
CA GLY A 138 -2.17 -13.04 19.03
C GLY A 138 -0.95 -12.36 18.42
N ALA A 139 0.19 -13.05 18.53
CA ALA A 139 1.42 -12.88 17.76
C ALA A 139 1.91 -11.44 17.46
N GLY A 140 2.65 -10.88 18.42
CA GLY A 140 3.64 -9.84 18.14
C GLY A 140 3.10 -8.42 18.15
N PHE A 141 3.95 -7.48 18.58
CA PHE A 141 3.71 -6.06 18.40
C PHE A 141 3.64 -5.79 16.90
N ALA A 142 2.42 -5.61 16.40
CA ALA A 142 2.24 -5.11 15.05
C ALA A 142 2.52 -3.61 15.12
N GLN A 143 3.70 -3.20 14.65
CA GLN A 143 4.04 -1.79 14.44
C GLN A 143 4.34 -1.59 12.97
N GLN A 144 3.90 -0.46 12.44
CA GLN A 144 4.10 -0.12 11.04
C GLN A 144 4.73 1.26 10.94
N PRO A 145 5.84 1.40 10.20
CA PRO A 145 6.44 2.70 9.95
C PRO A 145 5.53 3.53 9.05
N LEU A 146 5.45 4.80 9.37
CA LEU A 146 4.76 5.80 8.59
C LEU A 146 5.76 6.81 8.04
N PHE A 147 5.53 7.19 6.80
CA PHE A 147 6.29 8.18 6.07
C PHE A 147 5.36 9.35 5.73
N SER A 148 5.93 10.53 5.60
CA SER A 148 5.17 11.72 5.23
C SER A 148 5.93 12.51 4.18
N SER A 149 5.29 12.75 3.05
CA SER A 149 5.88 13.57 1.99
C SER A 149 5.85 15.05 2.39
N LYS A 150 6.92 15.77 2.07
CA LYS A 150 7.03 17.23 2.22
C LYS A 150 6.89 17.94 0.88
N ASN A 151 6.76 17.20 -0.22
CA ASN A 151 6.51 17.75 -1.54
C ASN A 151 5.05 18.23 -1.65
N PRO A 152 4.78 19.53 -1.85
CA PRO A 152 3.41 20.04 -1.97
C PRO A 152 2.62 19.46 -3.15
N ALA A 153 3.31 18.97 -4.19
CA ALA A 153 2.68 18.33 -5.33
C ALA A 153 2.28 16.87 -5.05
N SER A 154 2.76 16.28 -3.95
CA SER A 154 2.50 14.88 -3.61
C SER A 154 1.14 14.71 -2.94
N PRO A 155 0.35 13.69 -3.31
CA PRO A 155 -0.91 13.37 -2.60
C PRO A 155 -0.68 12.94 -1.14
N ALA A 156 0.56 12.55 -0.80
CA ALA A 156 1.00 12.21 0.56
C ALA A 156 1.47 13.42 1.38
N TYR A 157 1.43 14.64 0.81
CA TYR A 157 1.89 15.85 1.47
C TYR A 157 1.21 16.06 2.84
N GLY A 158 2.01 16.15 3.90
CA GLY A 158 1.53 16.41 5.26
C GLY A 158 0.63 15.30 5.83
N LYS A 159 0.65 14.11 5.25
CA LYS A 159 -0.15 12.96 5.69
C LYS A 159 0.74 11.81 6.10
N TYR A 160 0.27 10.99 7.04
CA TYR A 160 0.89 9.72 7.32
C TYR A 160 0.48 8.71 6.25
N THR A 161 1.49 8.16 5.60
CA THR A 161 1.33 7.13 4.58
C THR A 161 2.30 6.01 4.89
N ASP A 162 1.83 4.78 4.79
CA ASP A 162 2.73 3.64 4.95
C ASP A 162 3.58 3.35 3.70
N ALA A 163 4.48 2.38 3.80
CA ALA A 163 5.29 1.88 2.70
C ALA A 163 4.49 1.39 1.46
N ALA A 164 3.23 0.98 1.65
CA ALA A 164 2.37 0.48 0.58
C ALA A 164 1.57 1.61 -0.12
N GLY A 165 1.72 2.85 0.33
CA GLY A 165 1.00 4.01 -0.19
C GLY A 165 -0.38 4.23 0.46
N LYS A 166 -0.76 3.47 1.50
CA LYS A 166 -2.04 3.68 2.17
C LYS A 166 -1.97 4.91 3.06
N ASN A 167 -2.98 5.76 2.96
CA ASN A 167 -3.07 7.01 3.68
C ASN A 167 -3.85 6.86 5.00
N TYR A 168 -3.33 7.47 6.07
CA TYR A 168 -3.89 7.45 7.42
C TYR A 168 -4.30 8.87 7.89
N GLY A 169 -4.42 9.81 6.96
CA GLY A 169 -4.80 11.20 7.21
C GLY A 169 -3.62 12.07 7.65
N ALA A 170 -3.92 13.22 8.26
CA ALA A 170 -2.93 14.23 8.63
C ALA A 170 -1.83 13.68 9.55
N ALA A 171 -0.58 14.09 9.28
CA ALA A 171 0.62 13.73 10.02
C ALA A 171 0.69 14.45 11.39
N GLN A 172 -0.26 14.13 12.26
CA GLN A 172 -0.39 14.72 13.60
C GLN A 172 -0.19 13.62 14.66
N PRO A 173 0.60 13.88 15.72
CA PRO A 173 0.81 12.92 16.80
C PRO A 173 -0.47 12.72 17.62
N GLY A 174 -0.56 11.59 18.32
CA GLY A 174 -1.64 11.29 19.27
C GLY A 174 -2.99 10.96 18.64
N ARG A 175 -3.05 10.80 17.31
CA ARG A 175 -4.28 10.39 16.63
C ARG A 175 -4.50 8.90 16.78
N THR A 176 -5.74 8.52 17.04
CA THR A 176 -6.20 7.13 16.99
C THR A 176 -7.08 6.92 15.77
N MET A 177 -7.01 5.73 15.19
CA MET A 177 -7.91 5.34 14.12
C MET A 177 -8.10 3.84 14.08
N THR A 178 -9.19 3.44 13.45
CA THR A 178 -9.52 2.04 13.24
C THR A 178 -8.98 1.59 11.90
N VAL A 179 -8.14 0.56 11.89
CA VAL A 179 -7.57 -0.02 10.68
C VAL A 179 -7.82 -1.53 10.65
N PRO A 180 -8.00 -2.14 9.48
CA PRO A 180 -8.08 -3.60 9.41
C PRO A 180 -6.76 -4.22 9.87
N LYS A 181 -6.78 -5.39 10.52
CA LYS A 181 -5.57 -6.13 10.93
C LYS A 181 -4.51 -6.28 9.85
N THR A 182 -4.93 -6.41 8.59
CA THR A 182 -4.02 -6.50 7.43
C THR A 182 -3.15 -5.25 7.25
N ALA A 183 -3.59 -4.09 7.73
CA ALA A 183 -2.80 -2.87 7.70
C ALA A 183 -1.59 -2.92 8.64
N MET A 184 -1.64 -3.80 9.65
CA MET A 184 -0.62 -3.98 10.68
C MET A 184 0.29 -5.19 10.41
N ALA A 185 -0.05 -6.00 9.40
CA ALA A 185 0.76 -7.14 8.99
C ALA A 185 2.13 -6.68 8.43
N PRO A 186 3.21 -7.43 8.70
CA PRO A 186 4.52 -7.16 8.11
C PRO A 186 4.44 -7.05 6.59
N LYS A 187 5.05 -6.01 6.02
CA LYS A 187 4.95 -5.75 4.57
C LYS A 187 6.04 -6.46 3.79
N PRO A 188 5.89 -6.72 2.49
CA PRO A 188 7.04 -7.18 1.71
C PRO A 188 8.17 -6.14 1.76
N ALA A 189 9.42 -6.59 1.75
CA ALA A 189 10.56 -5.70 1.70
C ALA A 189 10.55 -4.94 0.36
N THR A 190 10.91 -3.65 0.39
CA THR A 190 11.07 -2.88 -0.85
C THR A 190 12.39 -3.25 -1.51
N THR A 191 12.30 -4.02 -2.58
CA THR A 191 13.48 -4.50 -3.34
C THR A 191 13.77 -3.65 -4.57
N THR A 192 12.88 -2.71 -4.91
CA THR A 192 12.99 -1.87 -6.10
C THR A 192 13.23 -0.41 -5.73
N THR A 193 13.99 0.27 -6.59
CA THR A 193 14.21 1.70 -6.49
C THR A 193 13.04 2.44 -7.13
N VAL A 194 12.51 3.44 -6.44
CA VAL A 194 11.52 4.39 -6.96
C VAL A 194 12.23 5.65 -7.48
N THR A 195 11.72 6.18 -8.57
CA THR A 195 12.09 7.50 -9.07
C THR A 195 11.33 8.59 -8.33
N ARG A 196 11.72 9.85 -8.54
CA ARG A 196 11.00 11.02 -8.04
C ARG A 196 9.50 10.91 -8.33
N GLY A 197 8.67 11.16 -7.32
CA GLY A 197 7.21 11.06 -7.41
C GLY A 197 6.64 9.63 -7.36
N GLY A 198 7.47 8.57 -7.42
CA GLY A 198 6.99 7.18 -7.38
C GLY A 198 6.24 6.81 -6.10
N PHE A 199 6.65 7.38 -4.96
CA PHE A 199 5.90 7.26 -3.69
C PHE A 199 4.55 7.98 -3.77
N GLY A 200 4.50 9.20 -4.31
CA GLY A 200 3.24 9.90 -4.54
C GLY A 200 2.30 9.13 -5.48
N GLU A 201 2.84 8.48 -6.51
CA GLU A 201 2.06 7.66 -7.42
C GLU A 201 1.50 6.40 -6.74
N SER A 202 2.26 5.72 -5.87
CA SER A 202 1.75 4.57 -5.11
C SER A 202 0.60 4.99 -4.19
N VAL A 203 0.70 6.18 -3.57
CA VAL A 203 -0.38 6.78 -2.77
C VAL A 203 -1.61 7.11 -3.63
N ALA A 204 -1.41 7.69 -4.81
CA ALA A 204 -2.49 8.02 -5.73
C ALA A 204 -3.24 6.75 -6.21
N LYS A 205 -2.49 5.68 -6.53
CA LYS A 205 -3.04 4.38 -6.91
C LYS A 205 -3.87 3.77 -5.78
N GLN A 206 -3.35 3.74 -4.56
CA GLN A 206 -4.09 3.29 -3.38
C GLN A 206 -5.37 4.09 -3.16
N SER A 207 -5.28 5.42 -3.24
CA SER A 207 -6.44 6.31 -3.10
C SER A 207 -7.52 6.03 -4.15
N THR A 208 -7.12 5.71 -5.38
CA THR A 208 -8.03 5.38 -6.49
C THR A 208 -8.70 4.03 -6.24
N MET A 209 -7.95 3.01 -5.83
CA MET A 209 -8.49 1.69 -5.47
C MET A 209 -9.50 1.77 -4.31
N GLN A 210 -9.20 2.57 -3.28
CA GLN A 210 -10.12 2.78 -2.15
C GLN A 210 -11.43 3.45 -2.59
N ARG A 211 -11.37 4.42 -3.52
CA ARG A 211 -12.58 5.05 -4.10
C ARG A 211 -13.39 4.08 -4.94
N SER A 212 -12.75 3.22 -5.74
CA SER A 212 -13.44 2.20 -6.54
C SER A 212 -14.14 1.15 -5.66
N ALA A 213 -13.53 0.79 -4.52
CA ALA A 213 -14.15 -0.09 -3.54
C ALA A 213 -15.37 0.56 -2.86
N ALA A 214 -15.30 1.85 -2.51
CA ALA A 214 -16.43 2.59 -1.94
C ALA A 214 -17.54 2.90 -2.98
N GLY A 215 -17.19 3.02 -4.26
CA GLY A 215 -18.12 3.32 -5.36
C GLY A 215 -18.93 2.13 -5.89
N THR A 216 -18.69 0.92 -5.40
CA THR A 216 -19.44 -0.29 -5.83
C THR A 216 -20.79 -0.44 -5.10
N SER A 217 -21.08 0.38 -4.10
CA SER A 217 -22.44 0.50 -3.54
C SER A 217 -23.21 1.62 -4.26
N THR A 218 -24.26 1.23 -4.99
CA THR A 218 -25.35 2.08 -5.52
C THR A 218 -25.16 2.68 -6.92
N ARG A 219 -25.39 1.86 -7.96
CA ARG A 219 -26.02 2.30 -9.22
C ARG A 219 -26.91 1.19 -9.76
N SER A 220 -28.03 0.94 -9.08
CA SER A 220 -29.17 0.30 -9.72
C SER A 220 -29.72 1.31 -10.72
N MET A 221 -29.33 1.19 -11.99
CA MET A 221 -29.97 1.91 -13.09
C MET A 221 -31.35 1.30 -13.26
N GLY A 222 -32.34 1.87 -12.55
CA GLY A 222 -33.74 1.65 -12.86
C GLY A 222 -34.05 2.30 -14.20
N GLY A 223 -34.43 1.47 -15.17
CA GLY A 223 -34.96 1.83 -16.47
C GLY A 223 -35.85 0.69 -16.95
#